data_AF-A0A0Q4LJ83-F1
#
_entry.id   AF-A0A0Q4LJ83-F1
#
_cell.length_a   1.000
_cell.length_b   1.000
_cell.length_c   1.000
_cell.angle_alpha   90.00
_cell.angle_beta   90.00
_cell.angle_gamma   90.00
#
_symmetry.space_group_name_H-M   'P 1'
#
loop_
_entity.id
_entity.type
_entity.pdbx_description
1 polymer ?
#
loop_
_entity_poly.entity_id
_entity_poly.type
_entity_poly.pdbx_seq_one_letter_code
_entity_poly.pdbx_strand_id
1 'polypeptide(L)'
;MIKLAIIGASYLQLPLVHKAKEMGIETHCFAWKDGAVCADFSDFFYPISILDKEGILEKCREIGIDGITTIATDMAVTTISFVAESLGLISNSYKSALMSTDKLAMRKAFKMGECSIPKFVEVTDGAYCIGDFLFPLIIKPSDRSGSRGVTKVDIEEQISLAINSAMEESFSKKVIIEEYIDGTEVSVETISWHGEHKILAITDKVTTGAPHFVELAHHQPSSLSTSVLNRIQEETIKCLNALDIKFGASHAEFKITSKGEVFAIEVGARMGGDFIGSTLVQLSTGYDYLKSTIDISLGNYQSPNIRSKGYAGVYFLSEETKSLLPYFRQLNDFDYQKEILNEDLKYIKNSNDRSGYLIYYSDKKVNLL
;
A
#
# COMPACT_ATOMS: atom_id res chain seq x y z
N MET A 1 19.20 8.43 -23.65
CA MET A 1 18.64 7.26 -22.95
C MET A 1 17.66 7.80 -21.93
N ILE A 2 16.50 7.17 -21.74
CA ILE A 2 15.54 7.61 -20.72
C ILE A 2 16.13 7.32 -19.35
N LYS A 3 16.03 8.27 -18.41
CA LYS A 3 16.54 8.17 -17.04
C LYS A 3 15.40 8.24 -16.03
N LEU A 4 15.28 7.22 -15.19
CA LEU A 4 14.24 7.12 -14.18
C LEU A 4 14.85 7.16 -12.77
N ALA A 5 14.41 8.12 -11.96
CA ALA A 5 14.68 8.10 -10.52
C ALA A 5 13.68 7.17 -9.81
N ILE A 6 14.21 6.26 -8.99
CA ILE A 6 13.43 5.35 -8.15
C ILE A 6 13.76 5.68 -6.69
N ILE A 7 12.75 6.12 -5.94
CA ILE A 7 12.92 6.52 -4.55
C ILE A 7 12.59 5.33 -3.64
N GLY A 8 13.60 4.83 -2.93
CA GLY A 8 13.58 3.55 -2.22
C GLY A 8 14.37 2.48 -2.96
N ALA A 9 15.08 1.64 -2.19
CA ALA A 9 15.98 0.62 -2.73
C ALA A 9 15.86 -0.72 -2.00
N SER A 10 14.76 -0.96 -1.28
CA SER A 10 14.55 -2.25 -0.60
C SER A 10 14.09 -3.33 -1.57
N TYR A 11 13.95 -4.57 -1.08
CA TYR A 11 13.37 -5.67 -1.88
C TYR A 11 11.99 -5.32 -2.46
N LEU A 12 11.24 -4.42 -1.82
CA LEU A 12 9.93 -3.98 -2.29
C LEU A 12 10.00 -3.16 -3.60
N GLN A 13 11.09 -2.44 -3.85
CA GLN A 13 11.29 -1.66 -5.08
C GLN A 13 12.02 -2.46 -6.17
N LEU A 14 12.58 -3.62 -5.83
CA LEU A 14 13.35 -4.45 -6.77
C LEU A 14 12.56 -4.84 -8.03
N PRO A 15 11.26 -5.21 -7.97
CA PRO A 15 10.47 -5.48 -9.18
C PRO A 15 10.39 -4.29 -10.14
N LEU A 16 10.32 -3.07 -9.60
CA LEU A 16 10.28 -1.84 -10.41
C LEU A 16 11.62 -1.59 -11.11
N VAL A 17 12.74 -1.80 -10.42
CA VAL A 17 14.09 -1.68 -10.99
C VAL A 17 14.28 -2.68 -12.13
N HIS A 18 13.92 -3.95 -11.91
CA HIS A 18 13.97 -4.96 -12.97
C HIS A 18 13.09 -4.60 -14.16
N LYS A 19 11.86 -4.14 -13.91
CA LYS A 19 10.96 -3.72 -14.99
C LYS A 19 11.53 -2.56 -15.81
N ALA A 20 12.12 -1.55 -15.17
CA ALA A 20 12.75 -0.44 -15.86
C ALA A 20 13.91 -0.91 -16.75
N LYS A 21 14.73 -1.85 -16.28
CA LYS A 21 15.82 -2.44 -17.08
C LYS A 21 15.32 -3.27 -18.25
N GLU A 22 14.27 -4.08 -18.07
CA GLU A 22 13.58 -4.78 -19.17
C GLU A 22 13.08 -3.81 -20.25
N MET A 23 12.66 -2.61 -19.84
CA MET A 23 12.23 -1.53 -20.73
C MET A 23 13.40 -0.75 -21.36
N GLY A 24 14.66 -1.05 -21.01
CA GLY A 24 15.84 -0.34 -21.50
C GLY A 24 16.01 1.08 -20.93
N ILE A 25 15.54 1.32 -19.72
CA ILE A 25 15.61 2.61 -19.01
C ILE A 25 16.78 2.59 -18.03
N GLU A 26 17.56 3.68 -18.00
CA GLU A 26 18.64 3.91 -17.04
C GLU A 26 18.05 4.24 -15.66
N THR A 27 18.45 3.49 -14.64
CA THR A 27 17.87 3.53 -13.29
C THR A 27 18.77 4.23 -12.27
N HIS A 28 18.20 5.19 -11.56
CA HIS A 28 18.86 5.95 -10.49
C HIS A 28 18.13 5.72 -9.17
N CYS A 29 18.67 4.87 -8.29
CA CYS A 29 18.05 4.53 -7.01
C CYS A 29 18.56 5.39 -5.86
N PHE A 30 17.64 5.83 -4.98
CA PHE A 30 17.94 6.65 -3.80
C PHE A 30 17.44 5.95 -2.54
N ALA A 31 18.33 5.67 -1.59
CA ALA A 31 17.99 5.20 -0.25
C ALA A 31 19.19 5.30 0.70
N TRP A 32 19.01 4.98 1.99
CA TRP A 32 20.15 4.61 2.82
C TRP A 32 20.84 3.35 2.30
N LYS A 33 22.14 3.22 2.55
CA LYS A 33 22.92 2.07 2.11
C LYS A 33 22.47 0.77 2.79
N ASP A 34 22.14 0.83 4.06
CA ASP A 34 21.72 -0.34 4.83
C ASP A 34 20.34 -0.81 4.35
N GLY A 35 20.27 -2.06 3.90
CA GLY A 35 19.03 -2.66 3.37
C GLY A 35 18.71 -2.28 1.91
N ALA A 36 19.61 -1.59 1.20
CA ALA A 36 19.42 -1.22 -0.21
C ALA A 36 19.71 -2.38 -1.17
N VAL A 37 18.83 -3.37 -1.21
CA VAL A 37 18.87 -4.50 -2.15
C VAL A 37 19.00 -4.03 -3.61
N CYS A 38 18.31 -2.95 -4.00
CA CYS A 38 18.36 -2.46 -5.38
C CYS A 38 19.73 -1.89 -5.79
N ALA A 39 20.64 -1.60 -4.86
CA ALA A 39 21.95 -1.02 -5.17
C ALA A 39 22.78 -1.92 -6.11
N ASP A 40 22.61 -3.24 -5.99
CA ASP A 40 23.30 -4.23 -6.83
C ASP A 40 22.67 -4.40 -8.23
N PHE A 41 21.46 -3.85 -8.42
CA PHE A 41 20.68 -4.05 -9.64
C PHE A 41 20.45 -2.76 -10.44
N SER A 42 20.45 -1.60 -9.80
CA SER A 42 20.34 -0.30 -10.46
C SER A 42 21.61 0.07 -11.24
N ASP A 43 21.47 0.91 -12.27
CA ASP A 43 22.62 1.44 -13.01
C ASP A 43 23.43 2.42 -12.14
N PHE A 44 22.72 3.22 -11.33
CA PHE A 44 23.32 4.12 -10.36
C PHE A 44 22.58 4.08 -9.03
N PHE A 45 23.35 4.03 -7.93
CA PHE A 45 22.83 4.09 -6.57
C PHE A 45 23.41 5.29 -5.81
N TYR A 46 22.53 6.03 -5.13
CA TYR A 46 22.88 7.19 -4.33
C TYR A 46 22.47 6.95 -2.87
N PRO A 47 23.41 6.95 -1.91
CA PRO A 47 23.13 6.70 -0.50
C PRO A 47 22.49 7.93 0.19
N ILE A 48 21.42 8.47 -0.39
CA ILE A 48 20.67 9.63 0.08
C ILE A 48 19.35 9.13 0.69
N SER A 49 19.01 9.63 1.88
CA SER A 49 17.74 9.29 2.53
C SER A 49 16.56 9.59 1.62
N ILE A 50 15.56 8.69 1.55
CA ILE A 50 14.32 8.94 0.79
C ILE A 50 13.52 10.13 1.31
N LEU A 51 13.84 10.62 2.51
CA LEU A 51 13.23 11.79 3.14
C LEU A 51 14.01 13.09 2.88
N ASP A 52 15.24 13.00 2.36
CA ASP A 52 16.06 14.16 1.99
C ASP A 52 15.68 14.66 0.59
N LYS A 53 14.49 15.26 0.52
CA LYS A 53 13.92 15.74 -0.74
C LYS A 53 14.77 16.82 -1.43
N GLU A 54 15.53 17.62 -0.68
CA GLU A 54 16.40 18.65 -1.23
C GLU A 54 17.66 18.02 -1.86
N GLY A 55 18.31 17.10 -1.15
CA GLY A 55 19.46 16.37 -1.68
C GLY A 55 19.11 15.52 -2.92
N ILE A 56 17.92 14.90 -2.91
CA ILE A 56 17.42 14.18 -4.09
C ILE A 56 17.11 15.16 -5.23
N LEU A 57 16.49 16.31 -4.97
CA LEU A 57 16.23 17.32 -6.00
C LEU A 57 17.52 17.80 -6.68
N GLU A 58 18.55 18.14 -5.90
CA GLU A 58 19.85 18.56 -6.41
C GLU A 58 20.45 17.47 -7.31
N LYS A 59 20.48 16.22 -6.84
CA LYS A 59 21.03 15.10 -7.59
C LYS A 59 20.24 14.80 -8.87
N CYS A 60 18.91 14.80 -8.79
CA CYS A 60 18.04 14.58 -9.95
C CYS A 60 18.21 15.68 -11.01
N ARG A 61 18.44 16.93 -10.60
CA ARG A 61 18.74 18.04 -11.50
C ARG A 61 20.08 17.86 -12.22
N GLU A 62 21.12 17.41 -11.51
CA GLU A 62 22.42 17.10 -12.12
C GLU A 62 22.33 15.95 -13.13
N ILE A 63 21.56 14.91 -12.81
CA ILE A 63 21.36 13.74 -13.68
C ILE A 63 20.56 14.10 -14.94
N GLY A 64 19.58 14.99 -14.81
CA GLY A 64 18.60 15.28 -15.85
C GLY A 64 17.66 14.11 -16.07
N ILE A 65 16.90 13.74 -15.02
CA ILE A 65 15.93 12.63 -15.07
C ILE A 65 14.70 12.98 -15.93
N ASP A 66 14.12 11.96 -16.57
CA ASP A 66 12.90 12.08 -17.38
C ASP A 66 11.64 11.71 -16.60
N GLY A 67 11.78 10.99 -15.49
CA GLY A 67 10.69 10.58 -14.62
C GLY A 67 11.18 10.20 -13.23
N ILE A 68 10.26 10.18 -12.27
CA ILE A 68 10.52 9.81 -10.89
C ILE A 68 9.32 9.05 -10.32
N THR A 69 9.56 7.91 -9.66
CA THR A 69 8.49 7.09 -9.10
C THR A 69 8.97 6.17 -7.97
N THR A 70 8.04 5.43 -7.37
CA THR A 70 8.28 4.37 -6.39
C THR A 70 7.13 3.37 -6.39
N ILE A 71 7.29 2.28 -5.65
CA ILE A 71 6.23 1.33 -5.32
C ILE A 71 6.32 0.94 -3.85
N ALA A 72 5.20 0.51 -3.25
CA ALA A 72 5.16 -0.16 -1.94
C ALA A 72 5.69 0.63 -0.71
N THR A 73 5.97 1.93 -0.83
CA THR A 73 6.31 2.79 0.32
C THR A 73 5.63 4.16 0.23
N ASP A 74 4.86 4.52 1.26
CA ASP A 74 4.22 5.84 1.35
C ASP A 74 5.21 6.95 1.69
N MET A 75 6.30 6.61 2.39
CA MET A 75 7.28 7.59 2.87
C MET A 75 7.96 8.36 1.74
N ALA A 76 8.09 7.74 0.57
CA ALA A 76 8.73 8.36 -0.59
C ALA A 76 7.77 9.25 -1.41
N VAL A 77 6.45 9.12 -1.23
CA VAL A 77 5.45 9.79 -2.09
C VAL A 77 5.57 11.31 -2.00
N THR A 78 5.77 11.87 -0.80
CA THR A 78 5.96 13.31 -0.59
C THR A 78 7.24 13.83 -1.25
N THR A 79 8.34 13.08 -1.12
CA THR A 79 9.61 13.41 -1.77
C THR A 79 9.50 13.38 -3.29
N ILE A 80 8.82 12.37 -3.85
CA ILE A 80 8.60 12.24 -5.30
C ILE A 80 7.85 13.44 -5.84
N SER A 81 6.70 13.78 -5.24
CA SER A 81 5.90 14.92 -5.67
C SER A 81 6.66 16.24 -5.55
N PHE A 82 7.43 16.43 -4.48
CA PHE A 82 8.26 17.62 -4.31
C PHE A 82 9.31 17.78 -5.42
N VAL A 83 10.06 16.71 -5.69
CA VAL A 83 11.13 16.72 -6.70
C VAL A 83 10.54 16.86 -8.10
N ALA A 84 9.49 16.09 -8.42
CA ALA A 84 8.84 16.14 -9.73
C ALA A 84 8.25 17.52 -10.02
N GLU A 85 7.51 18.12 -9.08
CA GLU A 85 6.92 19.45 -9.23
C GLU A 85 8.02 20.52 -9.42
N SER A 86 9.11 20.42 -8.67
CA SER A 86 10.28 21.32 -8.80
C SER A 86 11.02 21.21 -10.13
N LEU A 87 10.90 20.07 -10.81
CA LEU A 87 11.54 19.80 -12.11
C LEU A 87 10.55 19.89 -13.28
N GLY A 88 9.26 20.15 -13.03
CA GLY A 88 8.23 20.16 -14.06
C GLY A 88 7.89 18.77 -14.64
N LEU A 89 8.12 17.70 -13.88
CA LEU A 89 7.84 16.32 -14.27
C LEU A 89 6.42 15.89 -13.85
N ILE A 90 5.92 14.84 -14.50
CA ILE A 90 4.58 14.28 -14.22
C ILE A 90 4.55 13.63 -12.83
N SER A 91 3.67 14.11 -11.96
CA SER A 91 3.39 13.56 -10.64
C SER A 91 2.09 14.12 -10.05
N ASN A 92 1.63 13.53 -8.93
CA ASN A 92 0.62 14.18 -8.09
C ASN A 92 1.22 15.43 -7.43
N SER A 93 0.40 16.44 -7.12
CA SER A 93 0.88 17.65 -6.44
C SER A 93 1.47 17.33 -5.06
N TYR A 94 2.42 18.14 -4.60
CA TYR A 94 2.98 17.98 -3.25
C TYR A 94 1.91 18.06 -2.16
N LYS A 95 0.87 18.89 -2.38
CA LYS A 95 -0.29 18.97 -1.49
C LYS A 95 -1.07 17.65 -1.43
N SER A 96 -1.34 17.03 -2.58
CA SER A 96 -2.03 15.72 -2.66
C SER A 96 -1.21 14.62 -1.99
N ALA A 97 0.11 14.61 -2.19
CA ALA A 97 1.01 13.70 -1.49
C ALA A 97 0.93 13.84 0.03
N LEU A 98 0.99 15.08 0.56
CA LEU A 98 0.86 15.32 2.00
C LEU A 98 -0.48 14.82 2.56
N MET A 99 -1.59 15.05 1.83
CA MET A 99 -2.91 14.59 2.23
C MET A 99 -3.04 13.06 2.24
N SER A 100 -2.41 12.37 1.29
CA SER A 100 -2.48 10.89 1.19
C SER A 100 -1.52 10.16 2.11
N THR A 101 -0.48 10.82 2.65
CA THR A 101 0.47 10.18 3.59
C THR A 101 0.20 10.48 5.07
N ASP A 102 -0.69 11.43 5.38
CA ASP A 102 -1.13 11.74 6.75
C ASP A 102 -2.58 11.28 6.95
N LYS A 103 -2.79 10.31 7.84
CA LYS A 103 -4.10 9.68 8.07
C LYS A 103 -5.15 10.68 8.54
N LEU A 104 -4.77 11.74 9.26
CA LEU A 104 -5.70 12.73 9.77
C LEU A 104 -6.13 13.69 8.63
N ALA A 105 -5.18 14.15 7.83
CA ALA A 105 -5.44 14.93 6.62
C ALA A 105 -6.31 14.14 5.64
N MET A 106 -6.01 12.85 5.45
CA MET A 106 -6.80 11.92 4.65
C MET A 106 -8.23 11.80 5.16
N ARG A 107 -8.44 11.58 6.48
CA ARG A 107 -9.78 11.52 7.08
C ARG A 107 -10.55 12.82 6.90
N LYS A 108 -9.90 13.98 7.04
CA LYS A 108 -10.50 15.30 6.79
C LYS A 108 -10.90 15.45 5.31
N ALA A 109 -10.05 15.04 4.38
CA ALA A 109 -10.34 15.06 2.94
C ALA A 109 -11.50 14.14 2.58
N PHE A 110 -11.52 12.91 3.09
CA PHE A 110 -12.62 11.96 2.91
C PHE A 110 -13.95 12.47 3.45
N LYS A 111 -13.94 13.10 4.64
CA LYS A 111 -15.14 13.73 5.19
C LYS A 111 -15.67 14.85 4.29
N MET A 112 -14.79 15.69 3.75
CA MET A 112 -15.17 16.75 2.80
C MET A 112 -15.65 16.20 1.46
N GLY A 113 -15.11 15.07 1.01
CA GLY A 113 -15.51 14.36 -0.20
C GLY A 113 -16.69 13.40 -0.01
N GLU A 114 -17.39 13.48 1.13
CA GLU A 114 -18.54 12.63 1.47
C GLU A 114 -18.26 11.12 1.29
N CYS A 115 -17.01 10.72 1.55
CA CYS A 115 -16.61 9.32 1.52
C CYS A 115 -17.12 8.60 2.75
N SER A 116 -17.44 7.32 2.59
CA SER A 116 -17.86 6.42 3.66
C SER A 116 -16.65 6.09 4.53
N ILE A 117 -16.54 6.71 5.70
CA ILE A 117 -15.41 6.55 6.64
C ILE A 117 -15.91 6.22 8.05
N PRO A 118 -15.08 5.57 8.90
CA PRO A 118 -15.38 5.49 10.32
C PRO A 118 -15.51 6.89 10.92
N LYS A 119 -16.38 7.08 11.92
CA LYS A 119 -16.34 8.31 12.71
C LYS A 119 -14.96 8.43 13.36
N PHE A 120 -14.41 9.64 13.38
CA PHE A 120 -13.07 9.88 13.92
C PHE A 120 -12.97 11.21 14.66
N VAL A 121 -12.07 11.27 15.64
CA VAL A 121 -11.64 12.49 16.31
C VAL A 121 -10.11 12.56 16.42
N GLU A 122 -9.61 13.78 16.41
CA GLU A 122 -8.20 14.10 16.64
C GLU A 122 -7.94 14.23 18.14
N VAL A 123 -6.83 13.67 18.62
CA VAL A 123 -6.32 13.95 19.97
C VAL A 123 -5.39 15.15 19.88
N THR A 124 -5.70 16.21 20.64
CA THR A 124 -4.92 17.45 20.67
C THR A 124 -4.45 17.71 22.10
N ASP A 125 -3.13 17.77 22.32
CA ASP A 125 -2.52 17.99 23.64
C ASP A 125 -3.05 17.03 24.73
N GLY A 126 -3.32 15.78 24.36
CA GLY A 126 -3.87 14.75 25.25
C GLY A 126 -5.38 14.85 25.52
N ALA A 127 -6.05 15.91 25.04
CA ALA A 127 -7.49 16.06 25.11
C ALA A 127 -8.19 15.40 23.90
N TYR A 128 -9.34 14.78 24.15
CA TYR A 128 -10.20 14.17 23.14
C TYR A 128 -11.67 14.20 23.56
N CYS A 129 -12.58 14.10 22.60
CA CYS A 129 -14.02 13.98 22.86
C CYS A 129 -14.61 12.96 21.88
N ILE A 130 -14.83 11.72 22.33
CA ILE A 130 -15.37 10.65 21.50
C ILE A 130 -16.90 10.73 21.30
N GLY A 131 -17.59 11.64 21.98
CA GLY A 131 -19.01 11.91 21.77
C GLY A 131 -19.89 10.66 21.89
N ASP A 132 -20.54 10.29 20.79
CA ASP A 132 -21.48 9.16 20.68
C ASP A 132 -20.85 7.91 20.03
N PHE A 133 -19.52 7.81 19.98
CA PHE A 133 -18.84 6.68 19.35
C PHE A 133 -19.17 5.38 20.11
N LEU A 134 -19.35 4.30 19.36
CA LEU A 134 -19.57 2.98 19.94
C LEU A 134 -18.27 2.20 20.02
N PHE A 135 -18.02 1.57 21.18
CA PHE A 135 -16.92 0.61 21.32
C PHE A 135 -17.20 -0.66 20.50
N PRO A 136 -16.14 -1.32 19.98
CA PRO A 136 -14.73 -0.96 20.16
C PRO A 136 -14.26 0.21 19.29
N LEU A 137 -13.18 0.87 19.70
CA LEU A 137 -12.51 1.94 18.94
C LEU A 137 -11.13 1.49 18.48
N ILE A 138 -10.59 2.17 17.47
CA ILE A 138 -9.21 2.08 17.04
C ILE A 138 -8.50 3.38 17.40
N ILE A 139 -7.35 3.27 18.04
CA ILE A 139 -6.45 4.38 18.37
C ILE A 139 -5.15 4.17 17.62
N LYS A 140 -4.72 5.16 16.83
CA LYS A 140 -3.54 5.05 15.97
C LYS A 140 -2.81 6.38 15.74
N PRO A 141 -1.48 6.35 15.53
CA PRO A 141 -0.72 7.52 15.08
C PRO A 141 -1.19 8.00 13.70
N SER A 142 -1.12 9.31 13.43
CA SER A 142 -1.53 9.86 12.13
C SER A 142 -0.53 9.59 11.00
N ASP A 143 0.73 9.29 11.32
CA ASP A 143 1.86 9.36 10.39
C ASP A 143 2.79 8.13 10.43
N ARG A 144 2.25 6.97 10.82
CA ARG A 144 2.94 5.67 10.77
C ARG A 144 2.27 4.68 9.82
N SER A 145 3.04 3.66 9.45
CA SER A 145 2.65 2.55 8.59
C SER A 145 2.97 1.20 9.24
N GLY A 146 2.49 0.10 8.65
CA GLY A 146 2.76 -1.27 9.10
C GLY A 146 2.11 -1.63 10.43
N SER A 147 0.91 -1.09 10.71
CA SER A 147 0.13 -1.34 11.94
C SER A 147 0.82 -0.95 13.26
N ARG A 148 1.94 -0.21 13.20
CA ARG A 148 2.67 0.23 14.40
C ARG A 148 1.88 1.27 15.18
N GLY A 149 1.70 1.02 16.47
CA GLY A 149 0.96 1.91 17.37
C GLY A 149 -0.56 1.90 17.14
N VAL A 150 -1.09 0.93 16.38
CA VAL A 150 -2.54 0.73 16.21
C VAL A 150 -3.05 -0.17 17.33
N THR A 151 -4.02 0.32 18.10
CA THR A 151 -4.61 -0.43 19.22
C THR A 151 -6.13 -0.44 19.10
N LYS A 152 -6.73 -1.63 19.21
CA LYS A 152 -8.16 -1.78 19.43
C LYS A 152 -8.46 -1.65 20.92
N VAL A 153 -9.38 -0.76 21.27
CA VAL A 153 -9.86 -0.56 22.64
C VAL A 153 -11.33 -0.95 22.73
N ASP A 154 -11.65 -1.81 23.69
CA ASP A 154 -13.01 -2.34 23.90
C ASP A 154 -13.77 -1.55 24.98
N ILE A 155 -13.06 -0.79 25.83
CA ILE A 155 -13.63 0.02 26.92
C ILE A 155 -12.85 1.34 27.10
N GLU A 156 -13.47 2.33 27.75
CA GLU A 156 -12.95 3.69 27.91
C GLU A 156 -11.63 3.74 28.70
N GLU A 157 -11.47 2.87 29.70
CA GLU A 157 -10.28 2.81 30.56
C GLU A 157 -9.00 2.47 29.79
N GLN A 158 -9.12 1.88 28.60
CA GLN A 158 -7.99 1.53 27.74
C GLN A 158 -7.51 2.71 26.88
N ILE A 159 -8.32 3.76 26.70
CA ILE A 159 -8.04 4.85 25.76
C ILE A 159 -6.73 5.56 26.10
N SER A 160 -6.51 5.95 27.35
CA SER A 160 -5.32 6.72 27.73
C SER A 160 -4.02 5.94 27.49
N LEU A 161 -4.01 4.64 27.78
CA LEU A 161 -2.83 3.80 27.52
C LEU A 161 -2.56 3.65 26.01
N ALA A 162 -3.62 3.45 25.22
CA ALA A 162 -3.52 3.34 23.77
C ALA A 162 -3.06 4.65 23.12
N ILE A 163 -3.54 5.81 23.60
CA ILE A 163 -3.06 7.14 23.15
C ILE A 163 -1.56 7.28 23.42
N ASN A 164 -1.10 6.92 24.62
CA ASN A 164 0.32 7.02 24.96
C ASN A 164 1.18 6.15 24.04
N SER A 165 0.77 4.90 23.78
CA SER A 165 1.46 4.01 22.86
C SER A 165 1.49 4.57 21.42
N ALA A 166 0.37 5.10 20.93
CA ALA A 166 0.30 5.73 19.61
C ALA A 166 1.16 7.01 19.53
N MET A 167 1.20 7.82 20.59
CA MET A 167 2.02 9.03 20.70
C MET A 167 3.52 8.72 20.68
N GLU A 168 3.96 7.62 21.31
CA GLU A 168 5.37 7.19 21.28
C GLU A 168 5.81 6.89 19.85
N GLU A 169 4.96 6.21 19.08
CA GLU A 169 5.24 5.86 17.70
C GLU A 169 5.14 7.07 16.75
N SER A 170 4.17 7.98 16.93
CA SER A 170 3.97 9.11 16.02
C SER A 170 5.18 10.05 15.94
N PHE A 171 5.53 10.46 14.72
CA PHE A 171 6.60 11.43 14.48
C PHE A 171 6.14 12.86 14.80
N SER A 172 4.92 13.21 14.39
CA SER A 172 4.28 14.51 14.58
C SER A 172 3.55 14.64 15.92
N LYS A 173 3.53 13.57 16.73
CA LYS A 173 2.82 13.50 18.02
C LYS A 173 1.33 13.77 17.86
N LYS A 174 0.73 13.20 16.80
CA LYS A 174 -0.70 13.26 16.51
C LYS A 174 -1.31 11.87 16.52
N VAL A 175 -2.47 11.77 17.14
CA VAL A 175 -3.21 10.52 17.30
C VAL A 175 -4.66 10.71 16.86
N ILE A 176 -5.21 9.66 16.26
CA ILE A 176 -6.59 9.57 15.82
C ILE A 176 -7.29 8.49 16.65
N ILE A 177 -8.49 8.80 17.13
CA ILE A 177 -9.44 7.81 17.67
C ILE A 177 -10.55 7.66 16.63
N GLU A 178 -10.84 6.45 16.20
CA GLU A 178 -11.89 6.16 15.24
C GLU A 178 -12.74 4.94 15.64
N GLU A 179 -13.97 4.86 15.16
CA GLU A 179 -14.81 3.67 15.36
C GLU A 179 -14.16 2.44 14.69
N TYR A 180 -14.19 1.30 15.38
CA TYR A 180 -13.80 0.03 14.77
C TYR A 180 -14.89 -0.44 13.82
N ILE A 181 -14.52 -0.65 12.55
CA ILE A 181 -15.40 -1.26 11.56
C ILE A 181 -15.12 -2.75 11.51
N ASP A 182 -16.06 -3.53 12.04
CA ASP A 182 -16.02 -4.99 11.93
C ASP A 182 -16.40 -5.44 10.52
N GLY A 183 -15.57 -6.29 9.92
CA GLY A 183 -15.78 -6.72 8.55
C GLY A 183 -14.55 -7.27 7.84
N THR A 184 -14.79 -7.81 6.65
CA THR A 184 -13.74 -8.29 5.75
C THR A 184 -12.95 -7.12 5.21
N GLU A 185 -11.64 -7.29 5.07
CA GLU A 185 -10.76 -6.28 4.48
C GLU A 185 -10.47 -6.60 3.03
N VAL A 186 -10.46 -5.55 2.20
CA VAL A 186 -10.05 -5.65 0.80
C VAL A 186 -9.12 -4.51 0.45
N SER A 187 -8.28 -4.73 -0.57
CA SER A 187 -7.58 -3.65 -1.26
C SER A 187 -8.08 -3.46 -2.68
N VAL A 188 -7.89 -2.27 -3.21
CA VAL A 188 -8.23 -1.90 -4.58
C VAL A 188 -7.02 -1.25 -5.22
N GLU A 189 -6.55 -1.85 -6.32
CA GLU A 189 -5.43 -1.32 -7.08
C GLU A 189 -5.96 -0.52 -8.26
N THR A 190 -5.49 0.72 -8.42
CA THR A 190 -5.94 1.61 -9.48
C THR A 190 -4.78 2.25 -10.24
N ILE A 191 -5.03 2.64 -11.48
CA ILE A 191 -4.13 3.51 -12.24
C ILE A 191 -4.88 4.80 -12.60
N SER A 192 -4.22 5.95 -12.41
CA SER A 192 -4.80 7.27 -12.61
C SER A 192 -4.07 8.03 -13.69
N TRP A 193 -4.82 8.72 -14.56
CA TRP A 193 -4.27 9.61 -15.58
C TRP A 193 -5.14 10.87 -15.71
N HIS A 194 -4.58 12.04 -15.41
CA HIS A 194 -5.31 13.32 -15.33
C HIS A 194 -6.59 13.28 -14.47
N GLY A 195 -6.58 12.50 -13.39
CA GLY A 195 -7.74 12.35 -12.49
C GLY A 195 -8.79 11.36 -12.97
N GLU A 196 -8.59 10.74 -14.13
CA GLU A 196 -9.39 9.60 -14.55
C GLU A 196 -8.80 8.33 -13.94
N HIS A 197 -9.58 7.64 -13.12
CA HIS A 197 -9.16 6.47 -12.37
C HIS A 197 -9.69 5.18 -13.00
N LYS A 198 -8.82 4.18 -13.17
CA LYS A 198 -9.20 2.84 -13.63
C LYS A 198 -8.89 1.82 -12.55
N ILE A 199 -9.91 1.07 -12.16
CA ILE A 199 -9.78 -0.06 -11.24
C ILE A 199 -9.13 -1.22 -11.99
N LEU A 200 -8.04 -1.76 -11.43
CA LEU A 200 -7.29 -2.87 -12.01
C LEU A 200 -7.70 -4.18 -11.35
N ALA A 201 -7.71 -4.21 -10.02
CA ALA A 201 -8.04 -5.40 -9.24
C ALA A 201 -8.66 -5.01 -7.90
N ILE A 202 -9.54 -5.88 -7.39
CA ILE A 202 -9.99 -5.87 -6.01
C ILE A 202 -9.46 -7.16 -5.37
N THR A 203 -8.76 -7.03 -4.26
CA THR A 203 -8.03 -8.11 -3.58
C THR A 203 -8.68 -8.43 -2.25
N ASP A 204 -9.01 -9.70 -2.00
CA ASP A 204 -9.40 -10.16 -0.66
C ASP A 204 -8.14 -10.23 0.22
N LYS A 205 -8.18 -9.63 1.43
CA LYS A 205 -7.09 -9.74 2.42
C LYS A 205 -7.52 -10.69 3.55
N VAL A 206 -6.66 -11.64 3.88
CA VAL A 206 -6.79 -12.50 5.07
C VAL A 206 -5.80 -12.00 6.11
N THR A 207 -6.26 -11.65 7.31
CA THR A 207 -5.42 -11.09 8.37
C THR A 207 -5.55 -11.87 9.67
N THR A 208 -4.62 -11.66 10.61
CA THR A 208 -4.71 -12.22 11.97
C THR A 208 -5.90 -11.70 12.77
N GLY A 209 -6.55 -10.62 12.32
CA GLY A 209 -7.44 -9.83 13.16
C GLY A 209 -6.70 -9.14 14.31
N ALA A 210 -7.46 -8.66 15.29
CA ALA A 210 -6.90 -8.02 16.48
C ALA A 210 -5.99 -8.99 17.27
N PRO A 211 -4.91 -8.51 17.91
CA PRO A 211 -4.55 -7.09 18.05
C PRO A 211 -3.64 -6.55 16.93
N HIS A 212 -3.06 -7.40 16.08
CA HIS A 212 -1.97 -6.99 15.18
C HIS A 212 -2.41 -6.69 13.74
N PHE A 213 -3.54 -7.25 13.31
CA PHE A 213 -4.11 -7.07 11.97
C PHE A 213 -3.12 -7.34 10.82
N VAL A 214 -2.19 -8.28 10.99
CA VAL A 214 -1.15 -8.57 9.98
C VAL A 214 -1.71 -9.49 8.92
N GLU A 215 -1.36 -9.23 7.67
CA GLU A 215 -1.79 -10.01 6.52
C GLU A 215 -1.10 -11.38 6.47
N LEU A 216 -1.93 -12.41 6.27
CA LEU A 216 -1.56 -13.82 6.15
C LEU A 216 -1.71 -14.31 4.71
N ALA A 217 -2.66 -13.75 3.95
CA ALA A 217 -2.82 -14.06 2.54
C ALA A 217 -3.56 -12.95 1.78
N HIS A 218 -3.37 -12.93 0.46
CA HIS A 218 -4.07 -12.07 -0.49
C HIS A 218 -4.59 -12.87 -1.68
N HIS A 219 -5.79 -12.55 -2.17
CA HIS A 219 -6.40 -13.24 -3.31
C HIS A 219 -7.03 -12.29 -4.32
N GLN A 220 -6.75 -12.54 -5.60
CA GLN A 220 -7.33 -11.83 -6.75
C GLN A 220 -7.92 -12.82 -7.76
N PRO A 221 -9.06 -12.49 -8.40
CA PRO A 221 -9.99 -11.41 -8.03
C PRO A 221 -10.73 -11.71 -6.71
N SER A 222 -11.28 -10.67 -6.10
CA SER A 222 -12.15 -10.79 -4.91
C SER A 222 -13.35 -11.69 -5.16
N SER A 223 -13.75 -12.44 -4.11
CA SER A 223 -14.92 -13.33 -4.14
C SER A 223 -16.22 -12.66 -3.67
N LEU A 224 -16.21 -11.35 -3.41
CA LEU A 224 -17.37 -10.60 -2.96
C LEU A 224 -18.47 -10.52 -4.04
N SER A 225 -19.71 -10.26 -3.61
CA SER A 225 -20.85 -10.12 -4.52
C SER A 225 -20.69 -8.90 -5.43
N THR A 226 -21.26 -8.97 -6.64
CA THR A 226 -21.22 -7.86 -7.60
C THR A 226 -21.72 -6.54 -7.03
N SER A 227 -22.75 -6.57 -6.17
CA SER A 227 -23.27 -5.36 -5.53
C SER A 227 -22.25 -4.71 -4.61
N VAL A 228 -21.52 -5.50 -3.83
CA VAL A 228 -20.45 -5.01 -2.94
C VAL A 228 -19.26 -4.53 -3.77
N LEU A 229 -18.87 -5.26 -4.82
CA LEU A 229 -17.80 -4.84 -5.73
C LEU A 229 -18.10 -3.48 -6.37
N ASN A 230 -19.34 -3.24 -6.81
CA ASN A 230 -19.74 -1.94 -7.37
C ASN A 230 -19.62 -0.81 -6.32
N ARG A 231 -20.06 -1.04 -5.08
CA ARG A 231 -19.91 -0.05 -4.00
C ARG A 231 -18.44 0.24 -3.69
N ILE A 232 -17.59 -0.78 -3.69
CA ILE A 232 -16.13 -0.62 -3.51
C ILE A 232 -15.55 0.25 -4.62
N GLN A 233 -15.92 -0.02 -5.88
CA GLN A 233 -15.44 0.78 -7.02
C GLN A 233 -15.88 2.24 -6.90
N GLU A 234 -17.17 2.49 -6.65
CA GLU A 234 -17.71 3.85 -6.47
C GLU A 234 -16.99 4.60 -5.33
N GLU A 235 -16.81 3.95 -4.18
CA GLU A 235 -16.14 4.54 -3.03
C GLU A 235 -14.64 4.79 -3.29
N THR A 236 -13.98 3.92 -4.04
CA THR A 236 -12.59 4.10 -4.47
C THR A 236 -12.44 5.38 -5.32
N ILE A 237 -13.31 5.58 -6.30
CA ILE A 237 -13.27 6.77 -7.16
C ILE A 237 -13.51 8.05 -6.32
N LYS A 238 -14.46 8.02 -5.38
CA LYS A 238 -14.70 9.15 -4.46
C LYS A 238 -13.47 9.48 -3.62
N CYS A 239 -12.84 8.47 -3.02
CA CYS A 239 -11.66 8.66 -2.18
C CYS A 239 -10.48 9.25 -2.96
N LEU A 240 -10.20 8.74 -4.17
CA LEU A 240 -9.12 9.25 -5.02
C LEU A 240 -9.36 10.70 -5.45
N ASN A 241 -10.62 11.05 -5.78
CA ASN A 241 -11.01 12.42 -6.09
C ASN A 241 -10.88 13.35 -4.87
N ALA A 242 -11.28 12.90 -3.68
CA ALA A 242 -11.19 13.67 -2.44
C ALA A 242 -9.73 14.01 -2.07
N LEU A 243 -8.78 13.14 -2.43
CA LEU A 243 -7.34 13.33 -2.26
C LEU A 243 -6.68 14.08 -3.42
N ASP A 244 -7.44 14.46 -4.44
CA ASP A 244 -6.94 15.10 -5.66
C ASP A 244 -5.83 14.28 -6.36
N ILE A 245 -5.95 12.95 -6.35
CA ILE A 245 -5.03 12.08 -7.09
C ILE A 245 -5.26 12.29 -8.58
N LYS A 246 -4.18 12.47 -9.35
CA LYS A 246 -4.23 12.67 -10.80
C LYS A 246 -3.45 11.63 -11.59
N PHE A 247 -2.36 11.14 -11.05
CA PHE A 247 -1.41 10.33 -11.78
C PHE A 247 -0.97 9.10 -10.98
N GLY A 248 -0.70 8.02 -11.72
CA GLY A 248 0.05 6.88 -11.26
C GLY A 248 -0.79 5.84 -10.53
N ALA A 249 -0.10 4.93 -9.88
CA ALA A 249 -0.66 3.83 -9.12
C ALA A 249 -1.31 4.33 -7.82
N SER A 250 -2.36 3.65 -7.35
CA SER A 250 -2.88 3.84 -6.00
C SER A 250 -3.35 2.51 -5.41
N HIS A 251 -3.28 2.44 -4.08
CA HIS A 251 -3.67 1.30 -3.28
C HIS A 251 -4.65 1.79 -2.21
N ALA A 252 -5.90 1.35 -2.30
CA ALA A 252 -6.96 1.75 -1.38
C ALA A 252 -7.42 0.55 -0.56
N GLU A 253 -7.51 0.71 0.76
CA GLU A 253 -7.97 -0.31 1.70
C GLU A 253 -9.35 0.01 2.25
N PHE A 254 -10.23 -0.99 2.27
CA PHE A 254 -11.59 -0.87 2.75
C PHE A 254 -11.95 -1.98 3.73
N LYS A 255 -12.81 -1.65 4.71
CA LYS A 255 -13.56 -2.64 5.50
C LYS A 255 -14.98 -2.78 4.96
N ILE A 256 -15.42 -4.02 4.85
CA ILE A 256 -16.74 -4.40 4.34
C ILE A 256 -17.52 -5.06 5.47
N THR A 257 -18.57 -4.40 5.96
CA THR A 257 -19.38 -4.94 7.06
C THR A 257 -20.15 -6.19 6.61
N SER A 258 -20.67 -6.96 7.57
CA SER A 258 -21.55 -8.11 7.27
C SER A 258 -22.83 -7.74 6.50
N LYS A 259 -23.21 -6.45 6.49
CA LYS A 259 -24.31 -5.90 5.69
C LYS A 259 -23.87 -5.43 4.30
N GLY A 260 -22.59 -5.55 3.97
CA GLY A 260 -22.02 -5.12 2.69
C GLY A 260 -21.80 -3.61 2.59
N GLU A 261 -21.73 -2.90 3.71
CA GLU A 261 -21.36 -1.47 3.75
C GLU A 261 -19.84 -1.33 3.62
N VAL A 262 -19.39 -0.32 2.88
CA VAL A 262 -17.98 -0.12 2.52
C VAL A 262 -17.46 1.09 3.25
N PHE A 263 -16.35 0.94 3.98
CA PHE A 263 -15.70 2.02 4.72
C PHE A 263 -14.23 2.14 4.31
N ALA A 264 -13.82 3.33 3.87
CA ALA A 264 -12.45 3.63 3.50
C ALA A 264 -11.56 3.69 4.74
N ILE A 265 -10.51 2.86 4.75
CA ILE A 265 -9.54 2.79 5.85
C ILE A 265 -8.31 3.62 5.53
N GLU A 266 -7.69 3.41 4.37
CA GLU A 266 -6.48 4.10 3.95
C GLU A 266 -6.36 4.12 2.43
N VAL A 267 -5.76 5.17 1.85
CA VAL A 267 -5.45 5.25 0.42
C VAL A 267 -4.03 5.79 0.23
N GLY A 268 -3.15 4.96 -0.31
CA GLY A 268 -1.80 5.35 -0.71
C GLY A 268 -1.75 5.74 -2.19
N ALA A 269 -1.13 6.87 -2.51
CA ALA A 269 -0.89 7.35 -3.88
C ALA A 269 0.32 6.63 -4.55
N ARG A 270 0.36 5.30 -4.41
CA ARG A 270 1.42 4.42 -4.86
C ARG A 270 0.88 3.00 -5.07
N MET A 271 1.64 2.17 -5.77
CA MET A 271 1.33 0.75 -5.92
C MET A 271 1.35 0.01 -4.56
N GLY A 272 0.41 -0.92 -4.34
CA GLY A 272 0.37 -1.79 -3.17
C GLY A 272 1.61 -2.69 -3.03
N GLY A 273 1.99 -2.98 -1.77
CA GLY A 273 3.06 -3.93 -1.43
C GLY A 273 2.57 -5.39 -1.45
N ASP A 274 3.25 -6.27 -0.72
CA ASP A 274 2.82 -7.66 -0.50
C ASP A 274 2.54 -8.47 -1.77
N PHE A 275 3.29 -8.18 -2.84
CA PHE A 275 3.11 -8.75 -4.19
C PHE A 275 1.78 -8.38 -4.87
N ILE A 276 0.87 -7.66 -4.19
CA ILE A 276 -0.46 -7.31 -4.68
C ILE A 276 -0.35 -6.58 -6.01
N GLY A 277 0.37 -5.45 -6.03
CA GLY A 277 0.54 -4.66 -7.25
C GLY A 277 1.63 -5.19 -8.18
N SER A 278 2.77 -5.59 -7.62
CA SER A 278 3.97 -5.95 -8.40
C SER A 278 3.85 -7.28 -9.14
N THR A 279 2.96 -8.17 -8.70
CA THR A 279 2.87 -9.54 -9.22
C THR A 279 1.43 -9.98 -9.45
N LEU A 280 0.56 -9.90 -8.44
CA LEU A 280 -0.78 -10.47 -8.51
C LEU A 280 -1.64 -9.80 -9.58
N VAL A 281 -1.58 -8.47 -9.71
CA VAL A 281 -2.35 -7.75 -10.75
C VAL A 281 -2.02 -8.28 -12.15
N GLN A 282 -0.74 -8.48 -12.46
CA GLN A 282 -0.35 -8.98 -13.78
C GLN A 282 -0.80 -10.42 -14.00
N LEU A 283 -0.72 -11.28 -12.98
CA LEU A 283 -1.16 -12.67 -13.08
C LEU A 283 -2.69 -12.77 -13.26
N SER A 284 -3.46 -12.06 -12.44
CA SER A 284 -4.92 -12.14 -12.41
C SER A 284 -5.58 -11.42 -13.59
N THR A 285 -4.98 -10.34 -14.08
CA THR A 285 -5.59 -9.47 -15.13
C THR A 285 -4.84 -9.46 -16.46
N GLY A 286 -3.59 -9.92 -16.47
CA GLY A 286 -2.68 -9.76 -17.61
C GLY A 286 -2.12 -8.35 -17.80
N TYR A 287 -2.45 -7.39 -16.94
CA TYR A 287 -2.01 -6.00 -17.05
C TYR A 287 -0.65 -5.79 -16.36
N ASP A 288 0.35 -5.31 -17.09
CA ASP A 288 1.67 -5.00 -16.54
C ASP A 288 1.63 -3.66 -15.79
N TYR A 289 1.25 -3.75 -14.51
CA TYR A 289 1.06 -2.58 -13.65
C TYR A 289 2.39 -1.87 -13.31
N LEU A 290 3.49 -2.62 -13.22
CA LEU A 290 4.83 -2.04 -13.04
C LEU A 290 5.22 -1.18 -14.24
N LYS A 291 5.06 -1.70 -15.46
CA LYS A 291 5.30 -0.95 -16.69
C LYS A 291 4.44 0.31 -16.73
N SER A 292 3.14 0.20 -16.45
CA SER A 292 2.26 1.38 -16.49
C SER A 292 2.63 2.43 -15.44
N THR A 293 3.14 2.03 -14.27
CA THR A 293 3.60 2.96 -13.24
C THR A 293 4.81 3.76 -13.72
N ILE A 294 5.73 3.10 -14.43
CA ILE A 294 6.89 3.74 -15.08
C ILE A 294 6.42 4.65 -16.22
N ASP A 295 5.60 4.13 -17.14
CA ASP A 295 5.12 4.88 -18.31
C ASP A 295 4.48 6.21 -17.88
N ILE A 296 3.60 6.19 -16.86
CA ILE A 296 2.92 7.41 -16.39
C ILE A 296 3.90 8.43 -15.81
N SER A 297 4.92 7.99 -15.07
CA SER A 297 5.95 8.91 -14.55
C SER A 297 6.75 9.60 -15.67
N LEU A 298 6.75 9.01 -16.86
CA LEU A 298 7.36 9.53 -18.09
C LEU A 298 6.35 10.24 -19.01
N GLY A 299 5.11 10.47 -18.54
CA GLY A 299 4.06 11.12 -19.31
C GLY A 299 3.42 10.26 -20.40
N ASN A 300 3.64 8.94 -20.36
CA ASN A 300 3.04 7.98 -21.29
C ASN A 300 1.88 7.25 -20.62
N TYR A 301 0.69 7.27 -21.24
CA TYR A 301 -0.45 6.53 -20.74
C TYR A 301 -1.09 5.69 -21.84
N GLN A 302 -1.35 4.43 -21.50
CA GLN A 302 -2.19 3.54 -22.28
C GLN A 302 -3.30 3.06 -21.37
N SER A 303 -4.54 3.25 -21.82
CA SER A 303 -5.70 2.79 -21.05
C SER A 303 -5.60 1.29 -20.81
N PRO A 304 -5.78 0.83 -19.55
CA PRO A 304 -5.75 -0.59 -19.25
C PRO A 304 -6.86 -1.33 -20.01
N ASN A 305 -6.53 -2.52 -20.51
CA ASN A 305 -7.48 -3.49 -21.06
C ASN A 305 -7.54 -4.68 -20.09
N ILE A 306 -8.35 -4.52 -19.04
CA ILE A 306 -8.46 -5.52 -17.96
C ILE A 306 -9.28 -6.70 -18.45
N ARG A 307 -8.68 -7.89 -18.37
CA ARG A 307 -9.35 -9.17 -18.67
C ARG A 307 -9.05 -10.12 -17.54
N SER A 308 -10.07 -10.76 -16.97
CA SER A 308 -9.82 -11.85 -16.03
C SER A 308 -9.07 -12.98 -16.73
N LYS A 309 -7.87 -13.30 -16.25
CA LYS A 309 -7.03 -14.39 -16.78
C LYS A 309 -7.06 -15.65 -15.91
N GLY A 310 -7.34 -15.49 -14.63
CA GLY A 310 -7.36 -16.56 -13.65
C GLY A 310 -7.33 -16.01 -12.23
N TYR A 311 -7.04 -16.89 -11.29
CA TYR A 311 -6.92 -16.56 -9.88
C TYR A 311 -5.45 -16.55 -9.49
N ALA A 312 -5.02 -15.47 -8.84
CA ALA A 312 -3.69 -15.33 -8.28
C ALA A 312 -3.79 -14.96 -6.81
N GLY A 313 -2.82 -15.38 -6.01
CA GLY A 313 -2.76 -14.99 -4.62
C GLY A 313 -1.42 -15.29 -4.01
N VAL A 314 -1.22 -14.81 -2.78
CA VAL A 314 -0.03 -15.10 -1.99
C VAL A 314 -0.43 -15.55 -0.60
N TYR A 315 0.28 -16.54 -0.08
CA TYR A 315 0.26 -16.94 1.32
C TYR A 315 1.58 -16.56 1.97
N PHE A 316 1.54 -16.01 3.18
CA PHE A 316 2.73 -15.73 3.98
C PHE A 316 2.92 -16.82 5.02
N LEU A 317 4.17 -17.27 5.18
CA LEU A 317 4.55 -18.30 6.15
C LEU A 317 4.89 -17.65 7.50
N SER A 318 4.26 -18.11 8.57
CA SER A 318 4.54 -17.74 9.96
C SER A 318 4.09 -18.88 10.89
N GLU A 319 4.19 -18.71 12.21
CA GLU A 319 3.64 -19.71 13.14
C GLU A 319 2.11 -19.83 13.02
N GLU A 320 1.40 -18.72 12.73
CA GLU A 320 -0.05 -18.70 12.48
C GLU A 320 -0.45 -19.53 11.25
N THR A 321 0.41 -19.60 10.24
CA THR A 321 0.17 -20.33 8.99
C THR A 321 1.04 -21.58 8.85
N LYS A 322 1.56 -22.10 9.96
CA LYS A 322 2.43 -23.29 9.97
C LYS A 322 1.79 -24.53 9.34
N SER A 323 0.46 -24.62 9.37
CA SER A 323 -0.29 -25.67 8.67
C SER A 323 -0.02 -25.68 7.15
N LEU A 324 0.43 -24.56 6.58
CA LEU A 324 0.77 -24.42 5.16
C LEU A 324 2.14 -24.98 4.79
N LEU A 325 3.01 -25.27 5.77
CA LEU A 325 4.40 -25.69 5.53
C LEU A 325 4.55 -26.89 4.56
N PRO A 326 3.65 -27.91 4.53
CA PRO A 326 3.69 -28.95 3.51
C PRO A 326 3.61 -28.42 2.08
N TYR A 327 2.75 -27.42 1.81
CA TYR A 327 2.61 -26.80 0.48
C TYR A 327 3.86 -26.00 0.08
N PHE A 328 4.57 -25.42 1.06
CA PHE A 328 5.85 -24.77 0.82
C PHE A 328 6.96 -25.76 0.43
N ARG A 329 6.93 -26.98 0.99
CA ARG A 329 7.99 -27.99 0.81
C ARG A 329 7.77 -28.95 -0.37
N GLN A 330 6.54 -29.15 -0.82
CA GLN A 330 6.21 -30.00 -1.97
C GLN A 330 5.94 -29.18 -3.22
N LEU A 331 6.14 -29.71 -4.43
CA LEU A 331 5.67 -29.04 -5.65
C LEU A 331 4.15 -29.15 -5.78
N ASN A 332 3.46 -28.04 -6.06
CA ASN A 332 2.03 -27.99 -6.34
C ASN A 332 1.80 -27.60 -7.82
N ASP A 333 0.65 -27.97 -8.36
CA ASP A 333 0.25 -27.65 -9.75
C ASP A 333 -0.07 -26.15 -9.97
N PHE A 334 -0.34 -25.42 -8.89
CA PHE A 334 -0.64 -23.99 -8.89
C PHE A 334 0.56 -23.09 -8.53
N ASP A 335 1.73 -23.67 -8.24
CA ASP A 335 2.89 -22.89 -7.80
C ASP A 335 3.35 -21.92 -8.90
N TYR A 336 3.39 -20.63 -8.56
CA TYR A 336 4.03 -19.62 -9.41
C TYR A 336 5.43 -19.29 -8.91
N GLN A 337 5.55 -18.97 -7.62
CA GLN A 337 6.82 -18.68 -6.95
C GLN A 337 6.66 -18.96 -5.46
N LYS A 338 7.67 -19.52 -4.81
CA LYS A 338 7.67 -19.64 -3.35
C LYS A 338 9.07 -19.68 -2.78
N GLU A 339 9.19 -19.22 -1.55
CA GLU A 339 10.46 -19.12 -0.85
C GLU A 339 10.23 -19.23 0.66
N ILE A 340 11.07 -20.01 1.34
CA ILE A 340 11.20 -20.02 2.79
C ILE A 340 12.42 -19.17 3.11
N LEU A 341 12.20 -18.02 3.75
CA LEU A 341 13.24 -17.08 4.15
C LEU A 341 13.84 -17.44 5.52
N ASN A 342 13.06 -18.11 6.37
CA ASN A 342 13.48 -18.58 7.68
C ASN A 342 12.75 -19.87 8.05
N GLU A 343 13.48 -20.89 8.49
CA GLU A 343 12.89 -22.17 8.96
C GLU A 343 12.35 -22.06 10.40
N ASP A 344 12.87 -21.12 11.20
CA ASP A 344 12.41 -20.85 12.56
C ASP A 344 11.20 -19.91 12.52
N LEU A 345 10.01 -20.50 12.40
CA LEU A 345 8.74 -19.78 12.35
C LEU A 345 8.49 -18.99 13.64
N LYS A 346 7.94 -17.78 13.48
CA LYS A 346 7.59 -16.87 14.59
C LYS A 346 6.11 -16.52 14.55
N TYR A 347 5.54 -16.25 15.72
CA TYR A 347 4.25 -15.58 15.82
C TYR A 347 4.38 -14.15 15.29
N ILE A 348 3.45 -13.75 14.44
CA ILE A 348 3.48 -12.50 13.70
C ILE A 348 2.97 -11.35 14.56
N LYS A 349 3.78 -10.30 14.71
CA LYS A 349 3.38 -9.03 15.32
C LYS A 349 3.37 -7.89 14.30
N ASN A 350 4.19 -8.03 13.26
CA ASN A 350 4.26 -7.14 12.11
C ASN A 350 4.70 -7.93 10.87
N SER A 351 4.62 -7.32 9.69
CA SER A 351 4.93 -7.96 8.42
C SER A 351 6.37 -8.47 8.29
N ASN A 352 7.34 -7.95 9.07
CA ASN A 352 8.73 -8.44 9.04
C ASN A 352 8.92 -9.77 9.78
N ASP A 353 7.93 -10.24 10.56
CA ASP A 353 8.02 -11.52 11.26
C ASP A 353 7.67 -12.72 10.32
N ARG A 354 7.25 -12.43 9.08
CA ARG A 354 6.97 -13.45 8.05
C ARG A 354 8.26 -14.18 7.67
N SER A 355 8.15 -15.50 7.57
CA SER A 355 9.25 -16.45 7.36
C SER A 355 9.31 -17.01 5.92
N GLY A 356 8.44 -16.53 5.03
CA GLY A 356 8.39 -16.97 3.64
C GLY A 356 7.09 -16.55 2.95
N TYR A 357 7.00 -16.84 1.66
CA TYR A 357 5.80 -16.60 0.86
C TYR A 357 5.59 -17.70 -0.20
N LEU A 358 4.34 -17.96 -0.57
CA LEU A 358 3.93 -18.83 -1.68
C LEU A 358 2.92 -18.07 -2.53
N ILE A 359 3.32 -17.71 -3.74
CA ILE A 359 2.48 -17.12 -4.78
C ILE A 359 1.94 -18.23 -5.67
N TYR A 360 0.63 -18.22 -5.90
CA TYR A 360 -0.04 -19.16 -6.79
C TYR A 360 -0.68 -18.46 -7.98
N TYR A 361 -0.86 -19.21 -9.07
CA TYR A 361 -1.71 -18.87 -10.19
C TYR A 361 -2.47 -20.11 -10.68
N SER A 362 -3.78 -20.00 -10.89
CA SER A 362 -4.63 -21.14 -11.28
C SER A 362 -5.96 -20.70 -11.89
N ASP A 363 -6.76 -21.67 -12.35
CA ASP A 363 -8.08 -21.45 -12.95
C ASP A 363 -9.20 -21.23 -11.91
N LYS A 364 -8.93 -21.48 -10.63
CA LYS A 364 -9.85 -21.31 -9.50
C LYS A 364 -9.13 -20.74 -8.28
N LYS A 365 -9.85 -20.11 -7.35
CA LYS A 365 -9.23 -19.66 -6.08
C LYS A 365 -8.68 -20.86 -5.31
N VAL A 366 -7.39 -20.84 -5.00
CA VAL A 366 -6.77 -21.78 -4.06
C VAL A 366 -7.11 -21.27 -2.66
N ASN A 367 -7.69 -22.12 -1.81
CA ASN A 367 -8.03 -21.79 -0.42
C ASN A 367 -7.30 -22.79 0.50
N LEU A 368 -6.24 -22.32 1.15
CA LEU A 368 -5.44 -23.11 2.10
C LEU A 368 -5.62 -22.67 3.57
N LEU A 369 -6.29 -21.54 3.81
CA LEU A 369 -6.58 -20.97 5.13
C LEU A 369 -8.08 -20.92 5.41
#